data_AF-A0AAU8PMC8-F1
#
_entry.id   AF-A0AAU8PMC8-F1
#
_cell.length_a   1.000
_cell.length_b   1.000
_cell.length_c   1.000
_cell.angle_alpha   90.00
_cell.angle_beta   90.00
_cell.angle_gamma   90.00
#
_symmetry.space_group_name_H-M   'P 1'
#
loop_
_entity.id
_entity.type
_entity.pdbx_description
1 polymer ?
#
loop_
_entity_poly.entity_id
_entity_poly.type
_entity_poly.pdbx_seq_one_letter_code
_entity_poly.pdbx_strand_id
1 'polypeptide(L)'
;MAGSKDTKKPYYEQISERLIQQLEAGTAPWQKPWEPGSHRMPHNPVSGTRYKGANAIWLAMQGRSDPRWMTYKQAQSVNAQVSKGEKGVAVQYWKFRDRVPKRDENGKPVLDDKGKKVMVSVELDKPKVFSSVVFNAEQIKGLPPLEAKKEPAWDRHERAESILKASGADLHHDQGDRAFYRPSTDSIHLPDQGQFESADRYYSTALHELGHWTGHPSRLDRDLSGGFGSESYAKEELRAEISSLMIGEELEIGHDPGQHAAYVKSWVRVLKDDPKEILRAARDADKIRDMVMGYEPNRDQHQEQGQKATITPAAAEKLHKLDKDAVEGYSPMESWKMMQAEAAQHGYTARIDVNKDQDEFASQFVIGYEDRNGDQTGIRTDMYADSKLETSIDGRRLSTFISNDSESQPRHLREAIQEHEQGKASQPSSSYQEAPQKPQEAETAQEQGDGSALSLKLAEKVAQGFKSDEDRARFMERVQERLGQGADQSSDIRIRESVPAKGDSDMER
;
A
#
# COMPACT_ATOMS: atom_id res chain seq x y z
N MET A 1 19.44 43.96 34.16
CA MET A 1 19.58 42.51 33.92
C MET A 1 18.97 42.19 32.57
N ALA A 2 19.80 41.96 31.55
CA ALA A 2 19.32 41.53 30.25
C ALA A 2 18.82 40.08 30.40
N GLY A 3 17.51 39.88 30.21
CA GLY A 3 16.92 38.54 30.24
C GLY A 3 17.63 37.66 29.21
N SER A 4 18.14 36.52 29.68
CA SER A 4 18.61 35.43 28.83
C SER A 4 17.52 35.14 27.80
N LYS A 5 17.76 35.45 26.52
CA LYS A 5 16.93 34.92 25.44
C LYS A 5 17.12 33.41 25.51
N ASP A 6 16.10 32.69 25.97
CA ASP A 6 16.03 31.24 25.79
C ASP A 6 16.13 30.94 24.29
N THR A 7 17.36 30.71 23.82
CA THR A 7 17.64 30.28 22.46
C THR A 7 17.10 28.86 22.36
N LYS A 8 15.91 28.73 21.79
CA LYS A 8 15.27 27.45 21.51
C LYS A 8 16.29 26.58 20.76
N LYS A 9 16.61 25.40 21.33
CA LYS A 9 17.62 24.50 20.79
C LYS A 9 17.37 24.22 19.30
N PRO A 10 18.40 24.09 18.47
CA PRO A 10 18.26 23.65 17.09
C PRO A 10 17.47 22.33 16.97
N TYR A 11 16.76 22.16 15.85
CA TYR A 11 15.90 20.99 15.63
C TYR A 11 16.65 19.66 15.72
N TYR A 12 17.85 19.59 15.13
CA TYR A 12 18.67 18.38 15.17
C TYR A 12 19.14 18.03 16.59
N GLU A 13 19.43 19.04 17.43
CA GLU A 13 19.80 18.82 18.83
C GLU A 13 18.62 18.28 19.63
N GLN A 14 17.42 18.83 19.42
CA GLN A 14 16.20 18.33 20.09
C GLN A 14 15.94 16.85 19.75
N ILE A 15 16.09 16.46 18.48
CA ILE A 15 15.93 15.07 18.04
C ILE A 15 17.02 14.20 18.68
N SER A 16 18.28 14.61 18.57
CA SER A 16 19.42 13.84 19.07
C SER A 16 19.33 13.62 20.59
N GLU A 17 19.08 14.68 21.37
CA GLU A 17 18.92 14.58 22.82
C GLU A 17 17.77 13.66 23.22
N ARG A 18 16.62 13.79 22.54
CA ARG A 18 15.47 12.91 22.81
C ARG A 18 15.79 11.46 22.48
N LEU A 19 16.48 11.23 21.38
CA LEU A 19 16.89 9.89 20.97
C LEU A 19 17.89 9.29 21.95
N ILE A 20 18.91 10.05 22.37
CA ILE A 20 19.88 9.63 23.40
C ILE A 20 19.15 9.20 24.68
N GLN A 21 18.20 10.01 25.16
CA GLN A 21 17.41 9.67 26.35
C GLN A 21 16.65 8.35 26.18
N GLN A 22 16.03 8.14 25.02
CA GLN A 22 15.30 6.91 24.75
C GLN A 22 16.22 5.70 24.59
N LEU A 23 17.37 5.87 23.93
CA LEU A 23 18.42 4.85 23.80
C LEU A 23 18.96 4.40 25.15
N GLU A 24 19.29 5.36 26.02
CA GLU A 24 19.75 5.09 27.40
C GLU A 24 18.66 4.42 28.25
N ALA A 25 17.39 4.71 27.99
CA ALA A 25 16.24 4.10 28.66
C ALA A 25 15.74 2.78 28.02
N GLY A 26 16.31 2.34 26.89
CA GLY A 26 15.82 1.15 26.17
C GLY A 26 14.44 1.31 25.53
N THR A 27 14.05 2.55 25.19
CA THR A 27 12.72 2.90 24.68
C THR A 27 12.75 3.60 23.31
N ALA A 28 13.90 3.60 22.62
CA ALA A 28 13.99 4.14 21.27
C ALA A 28 13.05 3.39 20.32
N PRO A 29 12.61 4.00 19.20
CA PRO A 29 11.63 3.38 18.31
C PRO A 29 12.01 1.98 17.86
N TRP A 30 13.29 1.73 17.53
CA TRP A 30 13.76 0.39 17.15
C TRP A 30 14.08 -0.53 18.35
N GLN A 31 14.19 -0.02 19.58
CA GLN A 31 14.41 -0.89 20.75
C GLN A 31 13.13 -1.52 21.31
N LYS A 32 11.97 -1.08 20.83
CA LYS A 32 10.68 -1.62 21.26
C LYS A 32 10.33 -2.84 20.39
N PRO A 33 9.88 -3.96 21.00
CA PRO A 33 9.30 -5.04 20.23
C PRO A 33 7.99 -4.53 19.60
N TRP A 34 7.90 -4.63 18.28
CA TRP A 34 6.68 -4.30 17.54
C TRP A 34 6.01 -5.56 17.04
N GLU A 35 4.75 -5.73 17.42
CA GLU A 35 3.92 -6.83 16.96
C GLU A 35 3.68 -6.74 15.44
N PRO A 36 3.85 -7.84 14.69
CA PRO A 36 3.50 -7.92 13.28
C PRO A 36 2.04 -7.47 13.02
N GLY A 37 1.81 -6.81 11.88
CA GLY A 37 0.46 -6.32 11.52
C GLY A 37 -0.01 -5.11 12.34
N SER A 38 0.90 -4.29 12.87
CA SER A 38 0.53 -3.01 13.47
C SER A 38 1.23 -1.85 12.76
N HIS A 39 0.44 -1.06 12.02
CA HIS A 39 0.89 0.16 11.34
C HIS A 39 1.13 1.26 12.37
N ARG A 40 2.38 1.66 12.57
CA ARG A 40 2.78 2.56 13.67
C ARG A 40 3.75 3.66 13.25
N MET A 41 4.25 3.64 12.02
CA MET A 41 5.09 4.73 11.56
C MET A 41 4.26 5.98 11.27
N PRO A 42 4.76 7.17 11.66
CA PRO A 42 4.05 8.41 11.45
C PRO A 42 3.68 8.65 9.98
N HIS A 43 2.40 8.88 9.71
CA HIS A 43 1.91 9.26 8.39
C HIS A 43 0.88 10.37 8.46
N ASN A 44 0.67 11.04 7.34
CA ASN A 44 -0.36 12.05 7.20
C ASN A 44 -1.63 11.41 6.63
N PRO A 45 -2.75 11.36 7.38
CA PRO A 45 -3.96 10.67 6.92
C PRO A 45 -4.73 11.46 5.85
N VAL A 46 -4.44 12.75 5.65
CA VAL A 46 -5.11 13.56 4.62
C VAL A 46 -4.45 13.37 3.26
N SER A 47 -3.12 13.35 3.22
CA SER A 47 -2.38 13.12 1.97
C SER A 47 -2.02 11.65 1.72
N GLY A 48 -2.23 10.76 2.69
CA GLY A 48 -1.76 9.36 2.64
C GLY A 48 -0.24 9.20 2.69
N THR A 49 0.52 10.30 2.83
CA THR A 49 1.97 10.27 2.73
C THR A 49 2.63 9.93 4.06
N ARG A 50 3.61 9.01 4.03
CA ARG A 50 4.47 8.76 5.19
C ARG A 50 5.39 9.95 5.47
N TYR A 51 5.67 10.21 6.75
CA TYR A 51 6.77 11.10 7.09
C TYR A 51 8.10 10.43 6.73
N LYS A 52 9.07 11.23 6.28
CA LYS A 52 10.39 10.74 5.84
C LYS A 52 11.50 11.23 6.78
N GLY A 53 12.57 10.45 6.84
CA GLY A 53 13.82 10.78 7.50
C GLY A 53 13.65 11.14 8.96
N ALA A 54 14.33 12.20 9.39
CA ALA A 54 14.34 12.59 10.79
C ALA A 54 12.95 12.96 11.34
N ASN A 55 12.01 13.41 10.49
CA ASN A 55 10.64 13.69 10.94
C ASN A 55 9.92 12.41 11.34
N ALA A 56 10.13 11.30 10.62
CA ALA A 56 9.50 10.02 10.93
C ALA A 56 9.93 9.55 12.32
N ILE A 57 11.24 9.56 12.59
CA ILE A 57 11.80 9.18 13.88
C ILE A 57 11.38 10.17 14.97
N TRP A 58 11.44 11.46 14.70
CA TRP A 58 11.05 12.50 15.65
C TRP A 58 9.60 12.35 16.13
N LEU A 59 8.67 12.05 15.22
CA LEU A 59 7.27 11.83 15.52
C LEU A 59 7.03 10.49 16.23
N ALA A 60 7.74 9.43 15.83
CA ALA A 60 7.67 8.12 16.50
C ALA A 60 8.14 8.20 17.97
N MET A 61 9.12 9.05 18.26
CA MET A 61 9.63 9.27 19.63
C MET A 61 8.69 10.07 20.54
N GLN A 62 7.55 10.57 20.03
CA GLN A 62 6.57 11.31 20.83
C GLN A 62 5.74 10.40 21.75
N GLY A 63 5.83 9.07 21.58
CA GLY A 63 5.18 8.10 22.48
C GLY A 63 3.65 8.07 22.35
N ARG A 64 3.13 8.46 21.18
CA ARG A 64 1.71 8.38 20.82
C ARG A 64 1.40 6.98 20.27
N SER A 65 0.19 6.50 20.52
CA SER A 65 -0.31 5.21 20.02
C SER A 65 -0.89 5.32 18.60
N ASP A 66 -1.55 6.43 18.28
CA ASP A 66 -2.04 6.70 16.93
C ASP A 66 -0.90 7.22 16.03
N PRO A 67 -0.61 6.60 14.87
CA PRO A 67 0.46 7.03 13.98
C PRO A 67 0.09 8.24 13.11
N ARG A 68 -1.15 8.73 13.16
CA ARG A 68 -1.61 9.81 12.29
C ARG A 68 -1.19 11.17 12.81
N TRP A 69 -0.49 11.93 11.97
CA TRP A 69 -0.08 13.31 12.25
C TRP A 69 -0.49 14.25 11.13
N MET A 70 -1.10 15.38 11.48
CA MET A 70 -1.52 16.37 10.49
C MET A 70 -1.43 17.80 11.04
N THR A 71 -1.36 18.77 10.14
CA THR A 71 -1.38 20.19 10.56
C THR A 71 -2.77 20.60 11.05
N TYR A 72 -2.84 21.69 11.81
CA TYR A 72 -4.12 22.26 12.24
C TYR A 72 -5.08 22.54 11.06
N LYS A 73 -4.54 23.07 9.95
CA LYS A 73 -5.32 23.34 8.75
C LYS A 73 -5.88 22.07 8.09
N GLN A 74 -5.10 20.99 8.09
CA GLN A 74 -5.55 19.69 7.59
C GLN A 74 -6.63 19.06 8.48
N ALA A 75 -6.53 19.22 9.81
CA ALA A 75 -7.61 18.80 10.69
C ALA A 75 -8.92 19.54 10.37
N GLN A 76 -8.84 20.87 10.18
CA GLN A 76 -10.01 21.68 9.81
C GLN A 76 -10.61 21.29 8.46
N SER A 77 -9.79 20.92 7.45
CA SER A 77 -10.31 20.52 6.14
C SER A 77 -11.12 19.23 6.17
N VAL A 78 -10.97 18.39 7.21
CA VAL A 78 -11.75 17.17 7.42
C VAL A 78 -12.81 17.33 8.51
N ASN A 79 -13.22 18.58 8.80
CA ASN A 79 -14.19 18.93 9.85
C ASN A 79 -13.80 18.42 11.26
N ALA A 80 -12.50 18.22 11.50
CA ALA A 80 -11.95 17.81 12.78
C ALA A 80 -11.28 19.00 13.49
N GLN A 81 -11.19 18.93 14.82
CA GLN A 81 -10.75 20.05 15.65
C GLN A 81 -9.69 19.62 16.67
N VAL A 82 -8.52 20.26 16.63
CA VAL A 82 -7.51 20.11 17.68
C VAL A 82 -8.09 20.58 19.01
N SER A 83 -7.97 19.75 20.04
CA SER A 83 -8.49 20.03 21.38
C SER A 83 -7.81 21.26 21.99
N LYS A 84 -8.60 22.07 22.72
CA LYS A 84 -8.10 23.30 23.34
C LYS A 84 -7.01 22.97 24.36
N GLY A 85 -5.85 23.64 24.23
CA GLY A 85 -4.71 23.47 25.13
C GLY A 85 -3.66 22.47 24.67
N GLU A 86 -3.94 21.69 23.61
CA GLU A 86 -2.99 20.75 23.04
C GLU A 86 -1.79 21.46 22.40
N LYS A 87 -0.60 20.87 22.58
CA LYS A 87 0.65 21.38 21.98
C LYS A 87 1.04 20.51 20.79
N GLY A 88 1.24 21.15 19.65
CA GLY A 88 1.72 20.47 18.45
C GLY A 88 3.24 20.27 18.48
N VAL A 89 3.72 19.41 17.59
CA VAL A 89 5.12 19.06 17.42
C VAL A 89 5.64 19.71 16.14
N ALA A 90 6.80 20.36 16.22
CA ALA A 90 7.42 20.97 15.06
C ALA A 90 8.15 19.91 14.22
N VAL A 91 7.93 19.93 12.91
CA VAL A 91 8.63 19.13 11.89
C VAL A 91 9.32 20.07 10.91
N GLN A 92 10.44 19.63 10.34
CA GLN A 92 11.21 20.43 9.37
C GLN A 92 11.32 19.75 8.02
N TYR A 93 11.17 20.52 6.95
CA TYR A 93 11.42 20.03 5.59
C TYR A 93 12.28 21.04 4.82
N TRP A 94 13.07 20.50 3.91
CA TRP A 94 14.07 21.24 3.15
C TRP A 94 13.53 21.45 1.74
N LYS A 95 13.35 22.71 1.34
CA LYS A 95 12.95 23.08 -0.01
C LYS A 95 14.21 23.42 -0.81
N PHE A 96 14.54 22.56 -1.77
CA PHE A 96 15.70 22.72 -2.66
C PHE A 96 15.37 23.45 -3.95
N ARG A 97 14.09 23.52 -4.34
CA ARG A 97 13.63 24.18 -5.57
C ARG A 97 12.56 25.21 -5.26
N ASP A 98 12.54 26.33 -5.97
CA ASP A 98 11.48 27.34 -5.88
C ASP A 98 10.82 27.57 -7.23
N ARG A 99 9.55 27.98 -7.24
CA ARG A 99 8.89 28.38 -8.47
C ARG A 99 9.03 29.89 -8.63
N VAL A 100 9.77 30.31 -9.65
CA VAL A 100 9.93 31.72 -9.99
C VAL A 100 9.35 31.99 -11.37
N PRO A 101 8.86 33.22 -11.65
CA PRO A 101 8.44 33.59 -12.99
C PRO A 101 9.61 33.41 -13.95
N LYS A 102 9.40 32.67 -15.04
CA LYS A 102 10.32 32.57 -16.17
C LYS A 102 10.57 33.98 -16.67
N ARG A 103 11.84 34.36 -16.80
CA ARG A 103 12.22 35.67 -17.34
C ARG A 103 12.76 35.50 -18.75
N ASP A 104 12.45 36.46 -19.62
CA ASP A 104 13.07 36.57 -20.95
C ASP A 104 14.50 37.14 -20.85
N GLU A 105 15.18 37.27 -22.00
CA GLU A 105 16.54 37.84 -22.10
C GLU A 105 16.65 39.28 -21.56
N ASN A 106 15.51 39.98 -21.42
CA ASN A 106 15.42 41.34 -20.90
C ASN A 106 14.97 41.38 -19.42
N GLY A 107 14.88 40.22 -18.76
CA GLY A 107 14.50 40.09 -17.36
C GLY A 107 13.00 40.26 -17.06
N LYS A 108 12.14 40.34 -18.09
CA LYS A 108 10.68 40.47 -17.93
C LYS A 108 10.01 39.09 -17.80
N PRO A 109 8.92 38.98 -17.00
CA PRO A 109 8.20 37.72 -16.86
C PRO A 109 7.59 37.27 -18.20
N VAL A 110 7.92 36.06 -18.64
CA VAL A 110 7.28 35.39 -19.77
C VAL A 110 5.85 35.06 -19.37
N LEU A 111 4.89 35.45 -20.22
CA LEU A 111 3.47 35.14 -20.04
C LEU A 111 3.10 33.99 -20.98
N ASP A 112 2.16 33.15 -20.55
CA ASP A 112 1.51 32.15 -21.41
C ASP A 112 0.44 32.81 -22.30
N ASP A 113 -0.17 32.02 -23.18
CA ASP A 113 -1.21 32.45 -24.11
C ASP A 113 -2.48 33.00 -23.42
N LYS A 114 -2.58 32.84 -22.10
CA LYS A 114 -3.67 33.35 -21.25
C LYS A 114 -3.24 34.55 -20.39
N GLY A 115 -2.06 35.12 -20.65
CA GLY A 115 -1.54 36.29 -19.93
C GLY A 115 -1.05 35.98 -18.50
N LYS A 116 -0.89 34.70 -18.13
CA LYS A 116 -0.42 34.28 -16.82
C LYS A 116 1.09 34.06 -16.86
N LYS A 117 1.81 34.42 -15.79
CA LYS A 117 3.26 34.24 -15.71
C LYS A 117 3.61 32.76 -15.80
N VAL A 118 4.43 32.40 -16.77
CA VAL A 118 5.04 31.06 -16.86
C VAL A 118 5.97 30.90 -15.67
N MET A 119 5.78 29.86 -14.86
CA MET A 119 6.59 29.61 -13.66
C MET A 119 7.56 28.47 -13.94
N VAL A 120 8.86 28.72 -13.78
CA VAL A 120 9.90 27.70 -13.88
C VAL A 120 10.36 27.26 -12.49
N SER A 121 10.67 25.98 -12.35
CA SER A 121 11.31 25.44 -11.16
C SER A 121 12.80 25.72 -11.24
N VAL A 122 13.32 26.51 -10.30
CA VAL A 122 14.75 26.81 -10.20
C VAL A 122 15.30 26.15 -8.94
N GLU A 123 16.48 25.57 -9.06
CA GLU A 123 17.22 25.08 -7.90
C GLU A 123 17.72 26.27 -7.08
N LEU A 124 17.56 26.18 -5.76
CA LEU A 124 17.99 27.22 -4.84
C LEU A 124 19.47 27.01 -4.53
N ASP A 125 20.27 28.08 -4.66
CA ASP A 125 21.70 28.08 -4.27
C ASP A 125 21.90 27.61 -2.83
N LYS A 126 20.91 27.86 -1.96
CA LYS A 126 20.86 27.35 -0.58
C LYS A 126 19.47 26.80 -0.28
N PRO A 127 19.37 25.57 0.24
CA PRO A 127 18.09 25.00 0.66
C PRO A 127 17.42 25.88 1.71
N LYS A 128 16.10 26.10 1.57
CA LYS A 128 15.30 26.80 2.57
C LYS A 128 14.71 25.77 3.53
N VAL A 129 14.93 25.95 4.83
CA VAL A 129 14.30 25.12 5.88
C VAL A 129 12.94 25.71 6.23
N PHE A 130 11.90 24.91 6.08
CA PHE A 130 10.55 25.23 6.52
C PHE A 130 10.21 24.42 7.76
N SER A 131 9.50 25.05 8.69
CA SER A 131 8.98 24.38 9.88
C SER A 131 7.45 24.41 9.84
N SER A 132 6.83 23.25 10.09
CA SER A 132 5.39 23.12 10.26
C SER A 132 5.09 22.54 11.64
N VAL A 133 3.95 22.90 12.21
CA VAL A 133 3.47 22.29 13.45
C VAL A 133 2.38 21.27 13.10
N VAL A 134 2.58 20.04 13.56
CA VAL A 134 1.66 18.92 13.37
C VAL A 134 1.11 18.47 14.72
N PHE A 135 -0.10 17.94 14.70
CA PHE A 135 -0.81 17.41 15.85
C PHE A 135 -1.10 15.94 15.58
N ASN A 136 -0.97 15.13 16.62
CA ASN A 136 -1.32 13.72 16.56
C ASN A 136 -2.85 13.57 16.55
N ALA A 137 -3.37 12.52 15.92
CA ALA A 137 -4.81 12.25 15.89
C ALA A 137 -5.44 12.12 17.28
N GLU A 138 -4.73 11.64 18.30
CA GLU A 138 -5.20 11.63 19.70
C GLU A 138 -5.50 13.03 20.25
N GLN A 139 -4.90 14.08 19.67
CA GLN A 139 -5.11 15.48 20.06
C GLN A 139 -6.29 16.12 19.33
N ILE A 140 -6.90 15.42 18.36
CA ILE A 140 -7.89 15.96 17.42
C ILE A 140 -9.22 15.24 17.63
N LYS A 141 -10.28 16.02 17.90
CA LYS A 141 -11.66 15.53 17.98
C LYS A 141 -12.28 15.49 16.59
N GLY A 142 -13.11 14.48 16.34
CA GLY A 142 -13.86 14.35 15.09
C GLY A 142 -13.15 13.53 14.00
N LEU A 143 -12.00 12.91 14.30
CA LEU A 143 -11.37 11.95 13.40
C LEU A 143 -12.00 10.56 13.57
N PRO A 144 -12.16 9.79 12.49
CA PRO A 144 -12.56 8.39 12.60
C PRO A 144 -11.48 7.58 13.36
N PRO A 145 -11.87 6.49 14.05
CA PRO A 145 -10.93 5.56 14.66
C PRO A 145 -9.89 5.07 13.65
N LEU A 146 -8.69 4.74 14.13
CA LEU A 146 -7.69 4.10 13.28
C LEU A 146 -8.21 2.70 12.89
N GLU A 147 -8.35 2.46 11.59
CA GLU A 147 -8.70 1.15 11.08
C GLU A 147 -7.48 0.22 11.18
N ALA A 148 -7.61 -0.87 11.92
CA ALA A 148 -6.60 -1.91 11.97
C ALA A 148 -6.78 -2.83 10.76
N LYS A 149 -6.25 -2.43 9.60
CA LYS A 149 -6.11 -3.36 8.47
C LYS A 149 -4.90 -4.24 8.75
N LYS A 150 -5.13 -5.52 9.06
CA LYS A 150 -4.06 -6.52 9.20
C LYS A 150 -4.02 -7.34 7.94
N GLU A 151 -2.94 -7.25 7.17
CA GLU A 151 -2.76 -8.19 6.07
C GLU A 151 -2.50 -9.60 6.64
N PRO A 152 -2.96 -10.68 5.97
CA PRO A 152 -2.68 -12.05 6.39
C PRO A 152 -1.17 -12.30 6.54
N ALA A 153 -0.75 -13.12 7.51
CA ALA A 153 0.68 -13.37 7.75
C ALA A 153 1.41 -13.96 6.54
N TRP A 154 0.76 -14.87 5.81
CA TRP A 154 1.31 -15.49 4.61
C TRP A 154 1.61 -14.44 3.51
N ASP A 155 0.79 -13.40 3.40
CA ASP A 155 0.95 -12.32 2.43
C ASP A 155 2.23 -11.52 2.71
N ARG A 156 2.46 -11.22 4.00
CA ARG A 156 3.60 -10.46 4.50
C ARG A 156 4.93 -11.19 4.28
N HIS A 157 4.93 -12.50 4.52
CA HIS A 157 6.10 -13.37 4.31
C HIS A 157 6.44 -13.53 2.83
N GLU A 158 5.42 -13.72 1.98
CA GLU A 158 5.61 -13.79 0.53
C GLU A 158 6.22 -12.49 -0.02
N ARG A 159 5.73 -11.33 0.44
CA ARG A 159 6.31 -10.03 0.07
C ARG A 159 7.80 -9.94 0.47
N ALA A 160 8.14 -10.29 1.71
CA ALA A 160 9.52 -10.27 2.18
C ALA A 160 10.43 -11.23 1.38
N GLU A 161 9.98 -12.45 1.14
CA GLU A 161 10.70 -13.45 0.32
C GLU A 161 10.90 -12.95 -1.12
N SER A 162 9.86 -12.33 -1.71
CA SER A 162 9.93 -11.78 -3.07
C SER A 162 10.97 -10.67 -3.19
N ILE A 163 11.08 -9.80 -2.18
CA ILE A 163 12.10 -8.74 -2.10
C ILE A 163 13.49 -9.35 -2.01
N LEU A 164 13.70 -10.32 -1.12
CA LEU A 164 15.01 -10.99 -0.96
C LEU A 164 15.44 -11.63 -2.29
N LYS A 165 14.53 -12.35 -2.95
CA LYS A 165 14.81 -12.99 -4.24
C LYS A 165 15.07 -11.97 -5.36
N ALA A 166 14.25 -10.93 -5.47
CA ALA A 166 14.36 -9.93 -6.52
C ALA A 166 15.56 -8.98 -6.33
N SER A 167 16.06 -8.85 -5.10
CA SER A 167 17.28 -8.09 -4.82
C SER A 167 18.53 -8.64 -5.51
N GLY A 168 18.55 -9.96 -5.76
CA GLY A 168 19.71 -10.66 -6.30
C GLY A 168 20.88 -10.77 -5.33
N ALA A 169 20.67 -10.49 -4.04
CA ALA A 169 21.68 -10.72 -3.01
C ALA A 169 22.01 -12.22 -2.90
N ASP A 170 23.29 -12.53 -2.72
CA ASP A 170 23.76 -13.91 -2.53
C ASP A 170 23.57 -14.32 -1.07
N LEU A 171 22.53 -15.11 -0.79
CA LEU A 171 22.14 -15.54 0.57
C LEU A 171 22.63 -16.96 0.86
N HIS A 172 23.31 -17.12 1.99
CA HIS A 172 23.81 -18.40 2.50
C HIS A 172 23.21 -18.70 3.87
N HIS A 173 22.73 -19.92 4.06
CA HIS A 173 22.28 -20.45 5.36
C HIS A 173 23.37 -21.34 5.96
N ASP A 174 24.52 -20.74 6.30
CA ASP A 174 25.73 -21.45 6.73
C ASP A 174 26.18 -21.10 8.16
N GLN A 175 25.39 -20.30 8.88
CA GLN A 175 25.70 -19.90 10.26
C GLN A 175 24.90 -20.71 11.28
N GLY A 176 25.43 -20.85 12.49
CA GLY A 176 24.72 -21.51 13.59
C GLY A 176 23.84 -20.54 14.40
N ASP A 177 24.40 -19.41 14.80
CA ASP A 177 23.78 -18.48 15.76
C ASP A 177 23.99 -17.00 15.41
N ARG A 178 24.42 -16.68 14.18
CA ARG A 178 24.73 -15.31 13.74
C ARG A 178 24.19 -15.03 12.36
N ALA A 179 23.74 -13.79 12.16
CA ALA A 179 23.45 -13.20 10.86
C ALA A 179 24.45 -12.08 10.58
N PHE A 180 24.91 -11.93 9.33
CA PHE A 180 25.71 -10.79 8.90
C PHE A 180 25.77 -10.66 7.37
N TYR A 181 25.88 -9.42 6.89
CA TYR A 181 26.40 -9.09 5.57
C TYR A 181 27.95 -9.10 5.57
N ARG A 182 28.55 -9.71 4.54
CA ARG A 182 30.01 -9.72 4.33
C ARG A 182 30.39 -8.86 3.12
N PRO A 183 30.94 -7.64 3.31
CA PRO A 183 31.30 -6.75 2.20
C PRO A 183 32.34 -7.33 1.23
N SER A 184 33.30 -8.13 1.70
CA SER A 184 34.40 -8.64 0.89
C SER A 184 34.00 -9.65 -0.19
N THR A 185 32.91 -10.38 0.04
CA THR A 185 32.36 -11.39 -0.90
C THR A 185 31.01 -10.99 -1.45
N ASP A 186 30.50 -9.82 -1.04
CA ASP A 186 29.18 -9.31 -1.35
C ASP A 186 28.02 -10.30 -1.08
N SER A 187 28.09 -11.01 0.04
CA SER A 187 27.15 -12.08 0.41
C SER A 187 26.53 -11.88 1.80
N ILE A 188 25.30 -12.36 1.98
CA ILE A 188 24.57 -12.37 3.25
C ILE A 188 24.63 -13.78 3.82
N HIS A 189 24.96 -13.88 5.11
CA HIS A 189 25.08 -15.15 5.83
C HIS A 189 24.07 -15.16 6.98
N LEU A 190 23.24 -16.21 7.04
CA LEU A 190 22.16 -16.37 8.01
C LEU A 190 22.21 -17.76 8.66
N PRO A 191 21.62 -17.93 9.86
CA PRO A 191 21.26 -19.25 10.36
C PRO A 191 20.18 -19.90 9.50
N ASP A 192 20.04 -21.22 9.60
CA ASP A 192 18.94 -21.94 8.94
C ASP A 192 17.58 -21.39 9.39
N GLN A 193 16.61 -21.29 8.47
CA GLN A 193 15.29 -20.73 8.75
C GLN A 193 14.59 -21.40 9.95
N GLY A 194 14.75 -22.71 10.11
CA GLY A 194 14.18 -23.49 11.21
C GLY A 194 14.79 -23.21 12.59
N GLN A 195 15.86 -22.42 12.67
CA GLN A 195 16.47 -22.00 13.94
C GLN A 195 15.86 -20.71 14.50
N PHE A 196 15.07 -19.99 13.70
CA PHE A 196 14.37 -18.79 14.14
C PHE A 196 13.06 -19.16 14.85
N GLU A 197 12.71 -18.39 15.89
CA GLU A 197 11.45 -18.59 16.64
C GLU A 197 10.20 -18.43 15.77
N SER A 198 10.28 -17.62 14.72
CA SER A 198 9.21 -17.42 13.75
C SER A 198 9.75 -16.95 12.39
N ALA A 199 8.93 -17.10 11.35
CA ALA A 199 9.23 -16.55 10.03
C ALA A 199 9.39 -15.03 10.04
N ASP A 200 8.60 -14.31 10.87
CA ASP A 200 8.74 -12.85 11.06
C ASP A 200 10.17 -12.49 11.52
N ARG A 201 10.73 -13.24 12.49
CA ARG A 201 12.11 -13.03 12.97
C ARG A 201 13.14 -13.30 11.89
N TYR A 202 12.94 -14.36 11.12
CA TYR A 202 13.82 -14.68 9.98
C TYR A 202 13.83 -13.54 8.96
N TYR A 203 12.66 -13.12 8.47
CA TYR A 203 12.58 -12.05 7.47
C TYR A 203 13.06 -10.70 7.99
N SER A 204 12.74 -10.36 9.25
CA SER A 204 13.25 -9.14 9.89
C SER A 204 14.78 -9.12 9.92
N THR A 205 15.41 -10.25 10.28
CA THR A 205 16.87 -10.41 10.30
C THR A 205 17.46 -10.36 8.88
N ALA A 206 16.88 -11.09 7.94
CA ALA A 206 17.35 -11.12 6.55
C ALA A 206 17.27 -9.73 5.89
N LEU A 207 16.21 -8.97 6.14
CA LEU A 207 16.04 -7.62 5.60
C LEU A 207 16.94 -6.59 6.29
N HIS A 208 17.31 -6.81 7.56
CA HIS A 208 18.36 -6.03 8.22
C HIS A 208 19.72 -6.23 7.51
N GLU A 209 20.11 -7.48 7.27
CA GLU A 209 21.34 -7.77 6.52
C GLU A 209 21.28 -7.28 5.08
N LEU A 210 20.11 -7.34 4.44
CA LEU A 210 19.90 -6.72 3.13
C LEU A 210 20.09 -5.20 3.19
N GLY A 211 19.69 -4.57 4.30
CA GLY A 211 19.96 -3.17 4.60
C GLY A 211 21.45 -2.85 4.53
N HIS A 212 22.29 -3.63 5.21
CA HIS A 212 23.75 -3.54 5.10
C HIS A 212 24.27 -3.83 3.69
N TRP A 213 23.73 -4.86 3.03
CA TRP A 213 24.08 -5.20 1.66
C TRP A 213 23.90 -4.01 0.73
N THR A 214 22.85 -3.21 0.84
CA THR A 214 22.69 -2.00 0.00
C THR A 214 23.86 -1.01 0.10
N GLY A 215 24.70 -1.07 1.13
CA GLY A 215 25.83 -0.18 1.36
C GLY A 215 27.04 -0.41 0.47
N HIS A 216 27.11 -1.52 -0.28
CA HIS A 216 28.27 -1.83 -1.12
C HIS A 216 28.56 -0.75 -2.19
N PRO A 217 29.81 -0.61 -2.65
CA PRO A 217 30.20 0.42 -3.64
C PRO A 217 29.44 0.38 -4.97
N SER A 218 28.90 -0.77 -5.38
CA SER A 218 28.07 -0.88 -6.59
C SER A 218 26.61 -0.42 -6.39
N ARG A 219 26.22 -0.02 -5.18
CA ARG A 219 24.85 0.31 -4.77
C ARG A 219 24.75 1.70 -4.15
N LEU A 220 24.57 1.81 -2.83
CA LEU A 220 24.46 3.09 -2.14
C LEU A 220 25.81 3.64 -1.67
N ASP A 221 26.90 2.89 -1.87
CA ASP A 221 28.30 3.31 -1.62
C ASP A 221 28.48 4.00 -0.26
N ARG A 222 28.08 3.29 0.80
CA ARG A 222 28.26 3.73 2.18
C ARG A 222 29.60 3.22 2.72
N ASP A 223 30.12 3.90 3.74
CA ASP A 223 31.36 3.48 4.40
C ASP A 223 31.12 2.22 5.26
N LEU A 224 31.51 1.06 4.72
CA LEU A 224 31.49 -0.24 5.39
C LEU A 224 32.89 -0.69 5.84
N SER A 225 33.89 0.21 5.86
CA SER A 225 35.28 -0.15 6.16
C SER A 225 35.55 -0.37 7.66
N GLY A 226 34.63 0.10 8.52
CA GLY A 226 34.75 0.01 9.97
C GLY A 226 34.54 -1.41 10.50
N GLY A 227 35.47 -1.89 11.33
CA GLY A 227 35.27 -3.11 12.10
C GLY A 227 34.35 -2.92 13.31
N PHE A 228 33.88 -4.04 13.89
CA PHE A 228 33.05 -4.04 15.09
C PHE A 228 33.63 -3.15 16.20
N GLY A 229 32.77 -2.31 16.78
CA GLY A 229 33.13 -1.37 17.85
C GLY A 229 33.75 -0.05 17.39
N SER A 230 34.02 0.12 16.09
CA SER A 230 34.45 1.41 15.54
C SER A 230 33.30 2.41 15.40
N GLU A 231 33.63 3.69 15.24
CA GLU A 231 32.63 4.76 15.06
C GLU A 231 31.89 4.64 13.72
N SER A 232 32.60 4.32 12.62
CA SER A 232 31.99 4.12 11.30
C SER A 232 31.06 2.90 11.31
N TYR A 233 31.46 1.81 11.98
CA TYR A 233 30.59 0.66 12.20
C TYR A 233 29.31 1.05 12.96
N ALA A 234 29.43 1.76 14.08
CA ALA A 234 28.25 2.21 14.84
C ALA A 234 27.31 3.11 14.03
N LYS A 235 27.87 3.95 13.15
CA LYS A 235 27.10 4.80 12.23
C LYS A 235 26.33 3.96 11.20
N GLU A 236 26.93 2.91 10.66
CA GLU A 236 26.25 2.01 9.71
C GLU A 236 25.16 1.19 10.39
N GLU A 237 25.42 0.61 11.56
CA GLU A 237 24.40 -0.07 12.38
C GLU A 237 23.20 0.84 12.65
N LEU A 238 23.42 2.11 13.01
CA LEU A 238 22.34 3.06 13.22
C LEU A 238 21.47 3.27 11.96
N ARG A 239 22.08 3.24 10.77
CA ARG A 239 21.35 3.35 9.49
C ARG A 239 20.54 2.08 9.22
N ALA A 240 21.17 0.92 9.38
CA ALA A 240 20.55 -0.38 9.19
C ALA A 240 19.34 -0.53 10.13
N GLU A 241 19.47 -0.23 11.42
CA GLU A 241 18.37 -0.29 12.39
C GLU A 241 17.17 0.56 12.01
N ILE A 242 17.43 1.84 11.68
CA ILE A 242 16.36 2.76 11.31
C ILE A 242 15.66 2.26 10.04
N SER A 243 16.42 1.72 9.09
CA SER A 243 15.87 1.16 7.85
C SER A 243 15.07 -0.14 8.10
N SER A 244 15.55 -1.03 8.96
CA SER A 244 14.86 -2.27 9.35
C SER A 244 13.53 -1.98 10.03
N LEU A 245 13.48 -0.95 10.89
CA LEU A 245 12.22 -0.48 11.47
C LEU A 245 11.24 0.00 10.39
N MET A 246 11.72 0.80 9.43
CA MET A 246 10.87 1.32 8.35
C MET A 246 10.35 0.21 7.43
N ILE A 247 11.22 -0.72 7.02
CA ILE A 247 10.87 -1.84 6.15
C ILE A 247 9.94 -2.82 6.88
N GLY A 248 10.28 -3.16 8.13
CA GLY A 248 9.50 -4.10 8.93
C GLY A 248 8.09 -3.61 9.23
N GLU A 249 7.90 -2.30 9.34
CA GLU A 249 6.56 -1.70 9.46
C GLU A 249 5.76 -1.78 8.16
N GLU A 250 6.38 -1.48 7.02
CA GLU A 250 5.70 -1.49 5.72
C GLU A 250 5.36 -2.90 5.20
N LEU A 251 6.19 -3.87 5.56
CA LEU A 251 5.92 -5.30 5.33
C LEU A 251 5.09 -5.93 6.44
N GLU A 252 4.84 -5.20 7.54
CA GLU A 252 4.09 -5.68 8.70
C GLU A 252 4.64 -6.97 9.34
N ILE A 253 5.95 -7.23 9.17
CA ILE A 253 6.70 -8.37 9.74
C ILE A 253 7.28 -8.04 11.12
N GLY A 254 7.12 -6.80 11.58
CA GLY A 254 7.63 -6.35 12.88
C GLY A 254 9.14 -6.06 12.85
N HIS A 255 9.72 -5.91 14.04
CA HIS A 255 11.14 -5.62 14.22
C HIS A 255 11.64 -6.26 15.52
N ASP A 256 12.79 -6.94 15.45
CA ASP A 256 13.41 -7.57 16.60
C ASP A 256 14.53 -6.72 17.21
N PRO A 257 14.36 -6.17 18.43
CA PRO A 257 15.42 -5.40 19.07
C PRO A 257 16.61 -6.23 19.62
N GLY A 258 16.51 -7.57 19.57
CA GLY A 258 17.32 -8.50 20.37
C GLY A 258 18.84 -8.43 20.20
N GLN A 259 19.36 -7.89 19.08
CA GLN A 259 20.80 -7.83 18.82
C GLN A 259 21.43 -6.46 19.14
N HIS A 260 20.63 -5.45 19.48
CA HIS A 260 21.06 -4.05 19.38
C HIS A 260 21.57 -3.43 20.68
N ALA A 261 21.36 -4.09 21.82
CA ALA A 261 21.79 -3.60 23.13
C ALA A 261 23.31 -3.36 23.20
N ALA A 262 24.09 -4.13 22.43
CA ALA A 262 25.54 -4.00 22.33
C ALA A 262 25.99 -2.65 21.74
N TYR A 263 25.19 -2.05 20.85
CA TYR A 263 25.55 -0.85 20.09
C TYR A 263 25.07 0.46 20.72
N VAL A 264 24.14 0.40 21.66
CA VAL A 264 23.54 1.58 22.31
C VAL A 264 24.60 2.56 22.82
N LYS A 265 25.65 2.06 23.48
CA LYS A 265 26.74 2.91 23.99
C LYS A 265 27.48 3.65 22.87
N SER A 266 27.74 2.97 21.76
CA SER A 266 28.42 3.54 20.60
C SER A 266 27.54 4.56 19.88
N TRP A 267 26.23 4.29 19.72
CA TRP A 267 25.28 5.25 19.15
C TRP A 267 25.13 6.50 20.01
N VAL A 268 24.99 6.34 21.32
CA VAL A 268 24.90 7.47 22.26
C VAL A 268 26.15 8.34 22.15
N ARG A 269 27.34 7.75 22.05
CA ARG A 269 28.58 8.49 21.83
C ARG A 269 28.56 9.25 20.51
N VAL A 270 28.28 8.56 19.40
CA VAL A 270 28.20 9.17 18.06
C VAL A 270 27.23 10.36 18.03
N LEU A 271 26.07 10.23 18.67
CA LEU A 271 25.04 11.27 18.71
C LEU A 271 25.36 12.44 19.65
N LYS A 272 26.16 12.19 20.72
CA LYS A 272 26.70 13.24 21.60
C LYS A 272 27.81 14.02 20.89
N ASP A 273 28.67 13.33 20.15
CA ASP A 273 29.81 13.92 19.44
C ASP A 273 29.35 14.71 18.19
N ASP A 274 28.39 14.18 17.43
CA ASP A 274 27.75 14.87 16.31
C ASP A 274 26.21 14.71 16.30
N PRO A 275 25.46 15.64 16.90
CA PRO A 275 24.00 15.61 16.90
C PRO A 275 23.34 15.67 15.52
N LYS A 276 24.06 16.03 14.46
CA LYS A 276 23.52 16.00 13.08
C LYS A 276 23.56 14.61 12.48
N GLU A 277 24.26 13.66 13.11
CA GLU A 277 24.36 12.30 12.61
C GLU A 277 22.99 11.62 12.48
N ILE A 278 22.04 11.90 13.38
CA ILE A 278 20.68 11.37 13.24
C ILE A 278 19.97 11.83 11.95
N LEU A 279 20.25 13.05 11.48
CA LEU A 279 19.69 13.53 10.22
C LEU A 279 20.27 12.78 9.02
N ARG A 280 21.58 12.48 9.07
CA ARG A 280 22.27 11.71 8.02
C ARG A 280 21.82 10.26 8.03
N ALA A 281 21.82 9.63 9.21
CA ALA A 281 21.39 8.25 9.39
C ALA A 281 19.95 8.04 8.93
N ALA A 282 19.01 8.92 9.32
CA ALA A 282 17.62 8.79 8.90
C ALA A 282 17.42 9.02 7.39
N ARG A 283 18.19 9.93 6.78
CA ARG A 283 18.17 10.14 5.31
C ARG A 283 18.73 8.93 4.57
N ASP A 284 19.81 8.35 5.06
CA ASP A 284 20.43 7.19 4.44
C ASP A 284 19.53 5.95 4.63
N ALA A 285 18.84 5.83 5.78
CA ALA A 285 17.84 4.80 6.03
C ALA A 285 16.62 4.89 5.10
N ASP A 286 16.12 6.09 4.78
CA ASP A 286 15.09 6.26 3.75
C ASP A 286 15.56 5.71 2.40
N LYS A 287 16.83 5.95 2.01
CA LYS A 287 17.39 5.43 0.76
C LYS A 287 17.52 3.91 0.77
N ILE A 288 17.93 3.32 1.90
CA ILE A 288 17.98 1.87 2.08
C ILE A 288 16.58 1.30 1.88
N ARG A 289 15.59 1.83 2.60
CA ARG A 289 14.19 1.41 2.46
C ARG A 289 13.69 1.57 1.03
N ASP A 290 13.95 2.70 0.38
CA ASP A 290 13.51 2.95 -1.00
C ASP A 290 14.13 1.96 -2.00
N MET A 291 15.40 1.59 -1.82
CA MET A 291 16.04 0.57 -2.63
C MET A 291 15.46 -0.83 -2.35
N VAL A 292 15.37 -1.22 -1.07
CA VAL A 292 14.89 -2.55 -0.67
C VAL A 292 13.45 -2.77 -1.11
N MET A 293 12.56 -1.84 -0.80
CA MET A 293 11.16 -1.93 -1.21
C MET A 293 10.98 -1.75 -2.73
N GLY A 294 11.96 -1.14 -3.41
CA GLY A 294 11.99 -1.07 -4.87
C GLY A 294 12.25 -2.42 -5.55
N TYR A 295 12.72 -3.43 -4.82
CA TYR A 295 12.81 -4.81 -5.31
C TYR A 295 11.51 -5.57 -5.20
N GLU A 296 10.53 -5.06 -4.44
CA GLU A 296 9.21 -5.70 -4.38
C GLU A 296 8.64 -5.76 -5.80
N PRO A 297 8.43 -6.95 -6.39
CA PRO A 297 7.88 -7.05 -7.72
C PRO A 297 6.54 -6.33 -7.73
N ASN A 298 6.30 -5.45 -8.71
CA ASN A 298 5.02 -4.77 -8.86
C ASN A 298 3.91 -5.83 -8.82
N ARG A 299 3.15 -5.87 -7.71
CA ARG A 299 1.97 -6.73 -7.54
C ARG A 299 0.90 -6.47 -8.58
N ASP A 300 1.05 -5.40 -9.35
CA ASP A 300 0.34 -5.19 -10.61
C ASP A 300 0.35 -6.46 -11.46
N GLN A 301 1.39 -7.31 -11.50
CA GLN A 301 1.37 -8.52 -12.34
C GLN A 301 0.53 -9.71 -11.81
N HIS A 302 0.30 -9.82 -10.50
CA HIS A 302 -0.61 -10.83 -9.93
C HIS A 302 -2.02 -10.29 -9.68
N GLN A 303 -2.18 -8.97 -9.57
CA GLN A 303 -3.48 -8.31 -9.74
C GLN A 303 -3.86 -8.15 -11.22
N GLU A 304 -2.92 -8.17 -12.19
CA GLU A 304 -3.15 -7.98 -13.64
C GLU A 304 -3.93 -9.12 -14.29
N GLN A 305 -3.90 -10.33 -13.73
CA GLN A 305 -4.79 -11.37 -14.21
C GLN A 305 -6.26 -11.07 -13.87
N GLY A 306 -6.53 -10.24 -12.85
CA GLY A 306 -7.84 -9.63 -12.57
C GLY A 306 -8.05 -8.23 -13.17
N GLN A 307 -7.00 -7.40 -13.27
CA GLN A 307 -7.07 -6.02 -13.77
C GLN A 307 -7.06 -5.90 -15.29
N LYS A 308 -6.62 -6.94 -16.04
CA LYS A 308 -6.77 -6.97 -17.51
C LYS A 308 -8.24 -6.85 -17.97
N ALA A 309 -9.20 -7.13 -17.09
CA ALA A 309 -10.62 -6.88 -17.33
C ALA A 309 -11.07 -5.45 -16.98
N THR A 310 -10.31 -4.69 -16.20
CA THR A 310 -10.67 -3.34 -15.70
C THR A 310 -10.02 -2.18 -16.45
N ILE A 311 -8.94 -2.39 -17.21
CA ILE A 311 -8.31 -1.37 -18.04
C ILE A 311 -8.06 -1.98 -19.42
N THR A 312 -8.58 -1.37 -20.49
CA THR A 312 -8.27 -1.85 -21.84
C THR A 312 -6.80 -1.55 -22.20
N PRO A 313 -6.13 -2.36 -23.03
CA PRO A 313 -4.73 -2.10 -23.43
C PRO A 313 -4.54 -0.70 -24.04
N ALA A 314 -5.51 -0.23 -24.82
CA ALA A 314 -5.50 1.11 -25.39
C ALA A 314 -5.65 2.21 -24.32
N ALA A 315 -6.49 1.98 -23.30
CA ALA A 315 -6.62 2.90 -22.17
C ALA A 315 -5.34 2.95 -21.33
N ALA A 316 -4.72 1.80 -21.05
CA ALA A 316 -3.47 1.73 -20.29
C ALA A 316 -2.34 2.54 -20.96
N GLU A 317 -2.11 2.33 -22.27
CA GLU A 317 -1.07 3.05 -23.01
C GLU A 317 -1.32 4.57 -23.00
N LYS A 318 -2.57 4.99 -23.25
CA LYS A 318 -2.95 6.42 -23.26
C LYS A 318 -2.87 7.05 -21.86
N LEU A 319 -3.25 6.31 -20.82
CA LEU A 319 -3.21 6.75 -19.42
C LEU A 319 -1.76 6.99 -18.98
N HIS A 320 -0.85 6.04 -19.25
CA HIS A 320 0.58 6.20 -18.95
C HIS A 320 1.22 7.36 -19.69
N LYS A 321 0.83 7.58 -20.96
CA LYS A 321 1.35 8.70 -21.75
C LYS A 321 0.95 10.06 -21.17
N LEU A 322 -0.32 10.21 -20.77
CA LEU A 322 -0.82 11.47 -20.19
C LEU A 322 -0.33 11.69 -18.74
N ASP A 323 -0.11 10.60 -17.99
CA ASP A 323 0.42 10.64 -16.63
C ASP A 323 1.87 11.14 -16.54
N LYS A 324 2.71 10.78 -17.54
CA LYS A 324 4.13 11.17 -17.58
C LYS A 324 4.36 12.68 -17.59
N ASP A 325 3.41 13.44 -18.15
CA ASP A 325 3.48 14.90 -18.27
C ASP A 325 2.63 15.64 -17.21
N ALA A 326 2.00 14.90 -16.28
CA ALA A 326 1.07 15.43 -15.30
C ALA A 326 1.77 16.03 -14.06
N VAL A 327 1.08 16.95 -13.38
CA VAL A 327 1.51 17.53 -12.10
C VAL A 327 0.96 16.66 -10.96
N GLU A 328 1.75 16.42 -9.92
CA GLU A 328 1.35 15.73 -8.68
C GLU A 328 0.05 16.31 -8.10
N GLY A 329 -0.99 15.49 -7.94
CA GLY A 329 -2.36 15.89 -7.55
C GLY A 329 -3.31 16.21 -8.72
N TYR A 330 -2.86 16.11 -9.96
CA TYR A 330 -3.62 16.37 -11.19
C TYR A 330 -3.36 15.32 -12.28
N SER A 331 -3.09 14.07 -11.89
CA SER A 331 -2.80 12.98 -12.81
C SER A 331 -4.07 12.19 -13.23
N PRO A 332 -4.18 11.77 -14.51
CA PRO A 332 -5.25 10.86 -14.95
C PRO A 332 -5.17 9.49 -14.24
N MET A 333 -3.97 9.03 -13.90
CA MET A 333 -3.76 7.80 -13.15
C MET A 333 -4.27 7.94 -11.70
N GLU A 334 -4.03 9.08 -11.06
CA GLU A 334 -4.56 9.38 -9.73
C GLU A 334 -6.09 9.43 -9.74
N SER A 335 -6.69 10.12 -10.72
CA SER A 335 -8.14 10.19 -10.90
C SER A 335 -8.76 8.80 -11.15
N TRP A 336 -8.13 7.97 -11.99
CA TRP A 336 -8.54 6.58 -12.20
C TRP A 336 -8.50 5.75 -10.91
N LYS A 337 -7.35 5.77 -10.21
CA LYS A 337 -7.18 5.03 -8.95
C LYS A 337 -8.16 5.46 -7.87
N MET A 338 -8.48 6.76 -7.81
CA MET A 338 -9.48 7.30 -6.88
C MET A 338 -10.88 6.70 -7.15
N MET A 339 -11.34 6.72 -8.41
CA MET A 339 -12.66 6.19 -8.76
C MET A 339 -12.71 4.66 -8.62
N GLN A 340 -11.62 3.96 -8.96
CA GLN A 340 -11.50 2.53 -8.76
C GLN A 340 -11.58 2.15 -7.26
N ALA A 341 -10.87 2.89 -6.40
CA ALA A 341 -10.87 2.66 -4.97
C ALA A 341 -12.25 2.91 -4.35
N GLU A 342 -12.94 4.01 -4.71
CA GLU A 342 -14.29 4.27 -4.22
C GLU A 342 -15.27 3.18 -4.70
N ALA A 343 -15.23 2.76 -5.97
CA ALA A 343 -16.08 1.67 -6.47
C ALA A 343 -15.85 0.37 -5.67
N ALA A 344 -14.59 0.01 -5.45
CA ALA A 344 -14.21 -1.19 -4.70
C ALA A 344 -14.71 -1.16 -3.25
N GLN A 345 -14.72 0.00 -2.59
CA GLN A 345 -15.27 0.16 -1.22
C GLN A 345 -16.76 -0.22 -1.13
N HIS A 346 -17.52 -0.04 -2.21
CA HIS A 346 -18.95 -0.40 -2.26
C HIS A 346 -19.20 -1.78 -2.88
N GLY A 347 -18.15 -2.52 -3.24
CA GLY A 347 -18.22 -3.83 -3.90
C GLY A 347 -18.51 -3.76 -5.40
N TYR A 348 -18.29 -2.61 -6.03
CA TYR A 348 -18.43 -2.41 -7.48
C TYR A 348 -17.07 -2.58 -8.17
N THR A 349 -17.11 -3.02 -9.42
CA THR A 349 -15.93 -3.12 -10.29
C THR A 349 -15.93 -1.97 -11.27
N ALA A 350 -14.92 -1.09 -11.21
CA ALA A 350 -14.73 -0.02 -12.19
C ALA A 350 -13.94 -0.54 -13.41
N ARG A 351 -14.34 -0.12 -14.61
CA ARG A 351 -13.65 -0.42 -15.87
C ARG A 351 -13.42 0.85 -16.69
N ILE A 352 -12.20 1.10 -17.15
CA ILE A 352 -11.85 2.26 -17.97
C ILE A 352 -11.52 1.87 -19.40
N ASP A 353 -12.06 2.63 -20.36
CA ASP A 353 -11.74 2.55 -21.78
C ASP A 353 -11.48 3.93 -22.38
N VAL A 354 -10.82 3.97 -23.55
CA VAL A 354 -10.61 5.20 -24.31
C VAL A 354 -11.94 5.65 -24.92
N ASN A 355 -12.30 6.91 -24.70
CA ASN A 355 -13.44 7.48 -25.42
C ASN A 355 -13.07 7.60 -26.91
N LYS A 356 -13.87 7.01 -27.79
CA LYS A 356 -13.66 6.98 -29.24
C LYS A 356 -14.24 8.20 -29.95
N ASP A 357 -14.88 9.10 -29.21
CA ASP A 357 -15.37 10.36 -29.75
C ASP A 357 -14.20 11.25 -30.20
N GLN A 358 -14.33 11.85 -31.38
CA GLN A 358 -13.28 12.65 -32.03
C GLN A 358 -13.48 14.16 -31.81
N ASP A 359 -14.44 14.56 -30.99
CA ASP A 359 -14.61 15.96 -30.58
C ASP A 359 -13.45 16.41 -29.66
N GLU A 360 -12.88 17.59 -29.93
CA GLU A 360 -11.76 18.18 -29.17
C GLU A 360 -12.15 18.50 -27.71
N PHE A 361 -13.45 18.62 -27.43
CA PHE A 361 -13.99 18.84 -26.08
C PHE A 361 -14.46 17.54 -25.39
N ALA A 362 -14.34 16.38 -26.05
CA ALA A 362 -14.73 15.11 -25.48
C ALA A 362 -13.80 14.66 -24.34
N SER A 363 -14.37 13.89 -23.42
CA SER A 363 -13.60 13.14 -22.43
C SER A 363 -12.60 12.22 -23.15
N GLN A 364 -11.43 12.02 -22.54
CA GLN A 364 -10.38 11.15 -23.10
C GLN A 364 -10.60 9.68 -22.75
N PHE A 365 -11.31 9.43 -21.64
CA PHE A 365 -11.64 8.11 -21.13
C PHE A 365 -13.07 8.06 -20.60
N VAL A 366 -13.64 6.85 -20.62
CA VAL A 366 -14.93 6.53 -20.00
C VAL A 366 -14.71 5.44 -18.98
N ILE A 367 -15.18 5.67 -17.76
CA ILE A 367 -15.20 4.68 -16.68
C ILE A 367 -16.64 4.17 -16.53
N GLY A 368 -16.85 2.89 -16.77
CA GLY A 368 -18.09 2.17 -16.46
C GLY A 368 -17.96 1.40 -15.16
N TYR A 369 -19.09 1.08 -14.53
CA TYR A 369 -19.12 0.34 -13.26
C TYR A 369 -20.03 -0.87 -13.37
N GLU A 370 -19.56 -2.01 -12.85
CA GLU A 370 -20.34 -3.23 -12.64
C GLU A 370 -20.63 -3.39 -11.15
N ASP A 371 -21.82 -3.87 -10.82
CA ASP A 371 -22.20 -4.11 -9.43
C ASP A 371 -21.61 -5.42 -8.85
N ARG A 372 -22.02 -5.76 -7.62
CA ARG A 372 -21.56 -6.95 -6.89
C ARG A 372 -21.88 -8.28 -7.57
N ASN A 373 -22.88 -8.31 -8.46
CA ASN A 373 -23.27 -9.50 -9.21
C ASN A 373 -22.59 -9.56 -10.59
N GLY A 374 -21.84 -8.52 -10.97
CA GLY A 374 -21.23 -8.37 -12.28
C GLY A 374 -22.16 -7.78 -13.34
N ASP A 375 -23.33 -7.25 -12.95
CA ASP A 375 -24.24 -6.61 -13.90
C ASP A 375 -23.74 -5.18 -14.22
N GLN A 376 -23.89 -4.79 -15.48
CA GLN A 376 -23.57 -3.43 -15.93
C GLN A 376 -24.53 -2.43 -15.30
N THR A 377 -23.98 -1.35 -14.74
CA THR A 377 -24.77 -0.27 -14.15
C THR A 377 -25.00 0.84 -15.18
N GLY A 378 -25.99 1.69 -14.92
CA GLY A 378 -26.17 2.96 -15.65
C GLY A 378 -25.14 4.03 -15.30
N ILE A 379 -24.21 3.73 -14.38
CA ILE A 379 -23.25 4.69 -13.84
C ILE A 379 -22.07 4.82 -14.81
N ARG A 380 -21.71 6.06 -15.13
CA ARG A 380 -20.61 6.41 -16.02
C ARG A 380 -19.83 7.57 -15.45
N THR A 381 -18.50 7.53 -15.53
CA THR A 381 -17.65 8.69 -15.25
C THR A 381 -16.78 9.01 -16.46
N ASP A 382 -16.93 10.22 -16.99
CA ASP A 382 -16.13 10.76 -18.07
C ASP A 382 -14.88 11.43 -17.51
N MET A 383 -13.70 11.09 -18.02
CA MET A 383 -12.42 11.67 -17.61
C MET A 383 -11.77 12.47 -18.74
N TYR A 384 -11.53 13.75 -18.51
CA TYR A 384 -10.97 14.69 -19.48
C TYR A 384 -9.44 14.72 -19.48
N ALA A 385 -8.85 15.37 -20.48
CA ALA A 385 -7.39 15.48 -20.63
C ALA A 385 -6.69 16.18 -19.46
N ASP A 386 -7.40 17.05 -18.73
CA ASP A 386 -6.92 17.73 -17.52
C ASP A 386 -7.23 16.97 -16.22
N SER A 387 -7.50 15.66 -16.34
CA SER A 387 -7.76 14.72 -15.24
C SER A 387 -9.06 14.97 -14.47
N LYS A 388 -9.89 15.92 -14.91
CA LYS A 388 -11.20 16.17 -14.31
C LYS A 388 -12.21 15.11 -14.71
N LEU A 389 -13.17 14.92 -13.81
CA LEU A 389 -14.15 13.86 -13.85
C LEU A 389 -15.57 14.44 -13.88
N GLU A 390 -16.45 13.72 -14.56
CA GLU A 390 -17.87 14.00 -14.62
C GLU A 390 -18.65 12.67 -14.48
N THR A 391 -19.24 12.44 -13.30
CA THR A 391 -20.09 11.26 -13.06
C THR A 391 -21.55 11.53 -13.45
N SER A 392 -22.15 10.55 -14.12
CA SER A 392 -23.56 10.48 -14.51
C SER A 392 -24.15 9.10 -14.22
N ILE A 393 -25.47 9.03 -14.08
CA ILE A 393 -26.24 7.79 -13.99
C ILE A 393 -27.39 7.85 -15.00
N ASP A 394 -27.51 6.83 -15.85
CA ASP A 394 -28.55 6.74 -16.91
C ASP A 394 -28.63 8.01 -17.78
N GLY A 395 -27.46 8.61 -18.08
CA GLY A 395 -27.34 9.85 -18.85
C GLY A 395 -27.67 11.13 -18.08
N ARG A 396 -28.12 11.04 -16.82
CA ARG A 396 -28.31 12.18 -15.93
C ARG A 396 -27.03 12.51 -15.19
N ARG A 397 -26.51 13.71 -15.41
CA ARG A 397 -25.33 14.23 -14.72
C ARG A 397 -25.61 14.45 -13.23
N LEU A 398 -24.76 13.90 -12.38
CA LEU A 398 -24.80 14.09 -10.90
C LEU A 398 -23.76 15.12 -10.43
N SER A 399 -22.68 15.28 -11.20
CA SER A 399 -21.61 16.19 -10.89
C SER A 399 -22.03 17.64 -11.14
N THR A 400 -21.97 18.52 -10.13
CA THR A 400 -22.37 19.93 -10.29
C THR A 400 -21.37 20.74 -11.14
N PHE A 401 -20.09 20.34 -11.13
CA PHE A 401 -19.00 20.91 -11.91
C PHE A 401 -18.07 19.79 -12.41
N ILE A 402 -17.36 20.02 -13.51
CA ILE A 402 -16.26 19.14 -13.96
C ILE A 402 -15.05 19.46 -13.06
N SER A 403 -14.61 18.49 -12.25
CA SER A 403 -13.52 18.69 -11.28
C SER A 403 -12.75 17.39 -11.06
N ASN A 404 -11.55 17.51 -10.51
CA ASN A 404 -10.73 16.37 -10.09
C ASN A 404 -10.53 16.37 -8.56
N ASP A 405 -11.38 17.08 -7.81
CA ASP A 405 -11.23 17.17 -6.37
C ASP A 405 -11.63 15.86 -5.68
N SER A 406 -10.87 15.50 -4.67
CA SER A 406 -11.01 14.23 -3.93
C SER A 406 -12.21 14.19 -2.99
N GLU A 407 -13.02 15.26 -2.92
CA GLU A 407 -14.18 15.36 -2.05
C GLU A 407 -15.49 15.15 -2.82
N SER A 408 -15.65 15.81 -3.96
CA SER A 408 -16.88 15.79 -4.74
C SER A 408 -17.00 14.57 -5.65
N GLN A 409 -15.90 14.09 -6.24
CA GLN A 409 -15.95 13.00 -7.22
C GLN A 409 -16.29 11.64 -6.59
N PRO A 410 -15.63 11.20 -5.49
CA PRO A 410 -16.05 10.00 -4.79
C PRO A 410 -17.49 10.11 -4.24
N ARG A 411 -17.90 11.32 -3.80
CA ARG A 411 -19.27 11.58 -3.36
C ARG A 411 -20.29 11.40 -4.49
N HIS A 412 -20.03 11.91 -5.71
CA HIS A 412 -20.93 11.73 -6.85
C HIS A 412 -21.06 10.26 -7.25
N LEU A 413 -19.96 9.49 -7.24
CA LEU A 413 -20.02 8.05 -7.49
C LEU A 413 -20.83 7.32 -6.41
N ARG A 414 -20.63 7.67 -5.13
CA ARG A 414 -21.40 7.11 -4.03
C ARG A 414 -22.89 7.40 -4.15
N GLU A 415 -23.26 8.61 -4.53
CA GLU A 415 -24.64 9.01 -4.80
C GLU A 415 -25.23 8.20 -5.97
N ALA A 416 -24.47 8.00 -7.04
CA ALA A 416 -24.88 7.17 -8.17
C ALA A 416 -25.10 5.70 -7.77
N ILE A 417 -24.19 5.13 -6.97
CA ILE A 417 -24.30 3.76 -6.45
C ILE A 417 -25.55 3.63 -5.58
N GLN A 418 -25.77 4.58 -4.67
CA GLN A 418 -26.94 4.58 -3.79
C GLN A 418 -28.25 4.66 -4.60
N GLU A 419 -28.30 5.48 -5.64
CA GLU A 419 -29.47 5.59 -6.52
C GLU A 419 -29.70 4.31 -7.33
N HIS A 420 -28.65 3.69 -7.87
CA HIS A 420 -28.74 2.42 -8.58
C HIS A 420 -29.30 1.30 -7.67
N GLU A 421 -28.83 1.21 -6.43
CA GLU A 421 -29.31 0.24 -5.44
C GLU A 421 -30.77 0.50 -5.02
N GLN A 422 -31.16 1.76 -4.87
CA GLN A 422 -32.55 2.14 -4.60
C GLN A 422 -33.48 1.85 -5.79
N GLY A 423 -32.99 2.03 -7.02
CA GLY A 423 -33.69 1.66 -8.25
C GLY A 423 -33.98 0.16 -8.33
N LYS A 424 -33.01 -0.68 -7.93
CA LYS A 424 -33.20 -2.14 -7.80
C LYS A 424 -34.22 -2.51 -6.72
N ALA A 425 -34.23 -1.79 -5.59
CA ALA A 425 -35.21 -1.99 -4.53
C ALA A 425 -36.64 -1.51 -4.90
N SER A 426 -36.75 -0.63 -5.91
CA SER A 426 -38.00 0.00 -6.35
C SER A 426 -38.60 -0.64 -7.61
N GLN A 427 -37.91 -1.58 -8.27
CA GLN A 427 -38.52 -2.39 -9.34
C GLN A 427 -39.50 -3.41 -8.72
N PRO A 428 -40.80 -3.35 -9.05
CA PRO A 428 -41.76 -4.34 -8.57
C PRO A 428 -41.40 -5.71 -9.16
N SER A 429 -41.26 -6.71 -8.29
CA SER A 429 -41.29 -8.12 -8.68
C SER A 429 -42.52 -8.35 -9.56
N SER A 430 -42.30 -8.73 -10.81
CA SER A 430 -43.36 -9.22 -11.69
C SER A 430 -43.85 -10.56 -11.18
N SER A 431 -44.79 -10.52 -10.24
CA SER A 431 -45.71 -11.60 -9.95
C SER A 431 -47.12 -11.10 -10.27
N TYR A 432 -47.68 -11.55 -11.39
CA TYR A 432 -49.12 -11.47 -11.60
C TYR A 432 -49.81 -12.48 -10.66
N GLN A 433 -50.52 -11.90 -9.70
CA GLN A 433 -51.76 -12.32 -9.03
C GLN A 433 -52.26 -13.76 -9.20
N GLU A 434 -52.48 -14.43 -8.05
CA GLU A 434 -53.85 -14.64 -7.56
C GLU A 434 -53.89 -14.59 -6.02
N ALA A 435 -54.92 -13.93 -5.48
CA ALA A 435 -55.11 -13.66 -4.04
C ALA A 435 -56.20 -14.57 -3.45
N PRO A 436 -56.61 -14.44 -2.17
CA PRO A 436 -56.00 -15.12 -1.04
C PRO A 436 -57.01 -16.05 -0.33
N GLN A 437 -56.56 -17.13 0.31
CA GLN A 437 -57.31 -17.78 1.38
C GLN A 437 -56.57 -17.68 2.71
N LYS A 438 -57.32 -17.19 3.71
CA LYS A 438 -56.91 -16.89 5.09
C LYS A 438 -56.90 -18.18 5.95
N PRO A 439 -56.37 -18.13 7.18
CA PRO A 439 -55.30 -18.99 7.67
C PRO A 439 -55.81 -20.17 8.50
N GLN A 440 -55.01 -21.23 8.58
CA GLN A 440 -55.09 -22.20 9.69
C GLN A 440 -53.73 -22.37 10.33
N GLU A 441 -53.75 -22.25 11.66
CA GLU A 441 -52.66 -22.43 12.59
C GLU A 441 -52.20 -23.89 12.67
N ALA A 442 -50.99 -24.04 13.21
CA ALA A 442 -50.44 -25.21 13.89
C ALA A 442 -49.95 -26.38 13.01
N GLU A 443 -48.64 -26.62 12.99
CA GLU A 443 -47.98 -27.63 13.85
C GLU A 443 -46.52 -27.85 13.44
N THR A 444 -45.71 -28.11 14.45
CA THR A 444 -44.32 -28.58 14.43
C THR A 444 -44.09 -29.85 13.62
N ALA A 445 -43.01 -29.91 12.83
CA ALA A 445 -42.30 -31.16 12.55
C ALA A 445 -40.82 -30.88 12.20
N GLN A 446 -39.93 -31.49 12.99
CA GLN A 446 -38.55 -31.74 12.62
C GLN A 446 -38.52 -32.82 11.53
N GLU A 447 -37.76 -32.64 10.45
CA GLU A 447 -37.35 -33.77 9.61
C GLU A 447 -35.93 -33.56 9.05
N GLN A 448 -35.11 -34.58 9.28
CA GLN A 448 -33.75 -34.76 8.78
C GLN A 448 -33.80 -35.06 7.27
N GLY A 449 -32.93 -34.41 6.47
CA GLY A 449 -32.92 -34.55 5.01
C GLY A 449 -31.54 -34.95 4.44
N ASP A 450 -31.47 -36.22 4.06
CA ASP A 450 -30.55 -36.95 3.17
C ASP A 450 -29.49 -36.17 2.33
N GLY A 451 -28.21 -36.52 2.53
CA GLY A 451 -27.05 -36.00 1.79
C GLY A 451 -26.87 -36.51 0.36
N SER A 452 -27.65 -37.51 -0.07
CA SER A 452 -27.60 -38.04 -1.44
C SER A 452 -28.15 -37.05 -2.48
N ALA A 453 -29.21 -36.30 -2.12
CA ALA A 453 -29.89 -35.35 -2.99
C ALA A 453 -29.05 -34.09 -3.28
N LEU A 454 -28.20 -33.67 -2.33
CA LEU A 454 -27.28 -32.55 -2.52
C LEU A 454 -26.11 -32.91 -3.44
N SER A 455 -25.65 -34.16 -3.38
CA SER A 455 -24.53 -34.65 -4.21
C SER A 455 -24.92 -34.80 -5.68
N LEU A 456 -26.17 -35.22 -5.96
CA LEU A 456 -26.72 -35.30 -7.31
C LEU A 456 -26.91 -33.92 -7.97
N LYS A 457 -27.44 -32.94 -7.22
CA LYS A 457 -27.61 -31.57 -7.72
C LYS A 457 -26.28 -30.89 -8.05
N LEU A 458 -25.22 -31.19 -7.30
CA LEU A 458 -23.88 -30.67 -7.57
C LEU A 458 -23.27 -31.32 -8.82
N ALA A 459 -23.46 -32.64 -8.99
CA ALA A 459 -23.01 -33.35 -10.19
C ALA A 459 -23.72 -32.88 -11.47
N GLU A 460 -25.03 -32.61 -11.42
CA GLU A 460 -25.77 -32.03 -12.55
C GLU A 460 -25.21 -30.67 -12.97
N LYS A 461 -24.76 -29.85 -12.00
CA LYS A 461 -24.14 -28.55 -12.27
C LYS A 461 -22.75 -28.68 -12.91
N VAL A 462 -21.97 -29.70 -12.55
CA VAL A 462 -20.68 -29.99 -13.18
C VAL A 462 -20.88 -30.57 -14.59
N ALA A 463 -21.93 -31.37 -14.79
CA ALA A 463 -22.30 -31.97 -16.07
C ALA A 463 -22.67 -30.91 -17.13
N GLN A 464 -23.15 -29.73 -16.72
CA GLN A 464 -23.44 -28.59 -17.61
C GLN A 464 -22.20 -27.96 -18.25
N GLY A 465 -20.99 -28.23 -17.74
CA GLY A 465 -19.73 -27.73 -18.29
C GLY A 465 -19.15 -28.56 -19.44
N PHE A 466 -19.72 -29.72 -19.75
CA PHE A 466 -19.26 -30.59 -20.83
C PHE A 466 -19.81 -30.14 -22.18
N LYS A 467 -18.96 -30.13 -23.21
CA LYS A 467 -19.32 -29.68 -24.57
C LYS A 467 -20.02 -30.76 -25.41
N SER A 468 -19.95 -32.03 -25.00
CA SER A 468 -20.55 -33.18 -25.68
C SER A 468 -21.65 -33.79 -24.80
N ASP A 469 -22.82 -34.05 -25.38
CA ASP A 469 -23.93 -34.72 -24.69
C ASP A 469 -23.59 -36.17 -24.31
N GLU A 470 -22.69 -36.82 -25.05
CA GLU A 470 -22.25 -38.19 -24.81
C GLU A 470 -21.32 -38.29 -23.58
N ASP A 471 -20.45 -37.29 -23.39
CA ASP A 471 -19.59 -37.17 -22.20
C ASP A 471 -20.39 -36.80 -20.95
N ARG A 472 -21.43 -35.96 -21.13
CA ARG A 472 -22.37 -35.60 -20.06
C ARG A 472 -23.12 -36.84 -19.55
N ALA A 473 -23.57 -37.70 -20.46
CA ALA A 473 -24.25 -38.94 -20.11
C ALA A 473 -23.34 -39.93 -19.37
N ARG A 474 -22.11 -40.16 -19.86
CA ARG A 474 -21.12 -41.04 -19.19
C ARG A 474 -20.69 -40.54 -17.80
N PHE A 475 -20.61 -39.23 -17.62
CA PHE A 475 -20.28 -38.62 -16.33
C PHE A 475 -21.39 -38.86 -15.30
N MET A 476 -22.66 -38.64 -15.70
CA MET A 476 -23.81 -38.85 -14.81
C MET A 476 -24.01 -40.32 -14.43
N GLU A 477 -23.77 -41.24 -15.37
CA GLU A 477 -23.82 -42.69 -15.13
C GLU A 477 -22.80 -43.13 -14.05
N ARG A 478 -21.56 -42.62 -14.11
CA ARG A 478 -20.51 -42.91 -13.11
C ARG A 478 -20.79 -42.30 -11.73
N VAL A 479 -21.43 -41.13 -11.69
CA VAL A 479 -21.84 -40.49 -10.44
C VAL A 479 -22.94 -41.30 -9.76
N GLN A 480 -23.91 -41.79 -10.54
CA GLN A 480 -24.98 -42.65 -10.04
C GLN A 480 -24.47 -44.01 -9.55
N GLU A 481 -23.51 -44.64 -10.25
CA GLU A 481 -22.86 -45.87 -9.80
C GLU A 481 -22.12 -45.70 -8.46
N ARG A 482 -21.42 -44.57 -8.26
CA ARG A 482 -20.70 -44.29 -7.00
C ARG A 482 -21.60 -43.93 -5.83
N LEU A 483 -22.77 -43.34 -6.09
CA LEU A 483 -23.76 -43.05 -5.06
C LEU A 483 -24.55 -44.31 -4.66
N GLY A 484 -24.63 -45.32 -5.55
CA GLY A 484 -25.27 -46.61 -5.26
C GLY A 484 -24.39 -47.59 -4.46
N GLN A 485 -23.06 -47.43 -4.47
CA GLN A 485 -22.14 -48.21 -3.65
C GLN A 485 -21.79 -47.41 -2.39
N GLY A 486 -22.66 -47.53 -1.38
CA GLY A 486 -22.64 -46.67 -0.19
C GLY A 486 -21.29 -46.53 0.51
N ALA A 487 -20.99 -45.28 0.88
CA ALA A 487 -20.52 -44.85 2.19
C ALA A 487 -19.74 -45.86 3.03
N ASP A 488 -18.47 -46.11 2.67
CA ASP A 488 -17.43 -46.30 3.67
C ASP A 488 -16.05 -45.96 3.09
N GLN A 489 -15.21 -45.34 3.92
CA GLN A 489 -13.80 -44.97 3.71
C GLN A 489 -13.48 -43.59 3.08
N SER A 490 -13.22 -42.65 4.00
CA SER A 490 -12.19 -41.60 3.98
C SER A 490 -11.14 -41.69 2.85
N SER A 491 -10.95 -40.62 2.07
CA SER A 491 -9.62 -40.15 1.66
C SER A 491 -9.66 -38.82 0.90
N ASP A 492 -8.66 -37.98 1.20
CA ASP A 492 -8.36 -36.67 0.64
C ASP A 492 -8.32 -36.62 -0.90
N ILE A 493 -8.92 -35.58 -1.49
CA ILE A 493 -8.65 -35.22 -2.88
C ILE A 493 -7.32 -34.46 -2.93
N ARG A 494 -6.22 -35.18 -3.22
CA ARG A 494 -4.98 -34.59 -3.73
C ARG A 494 -5.01 -34.63 -5.27
N ILE A 495 -5.00 -33.46 -5.90
CA ILE A 495 -4.74 -33.35 -7.34
C ILE A 495 -3.22 -33.42 -7.53
N ARG A 496 -2.73 -34.53 -8.08
CA ARG A 496 -1.39 -34.61 -8.69
C ARG A 496 -1.53 -34.33 -10.17
N GLU A 497 -0.87 -33.29 -10.65
CA GLU A 497 -0.51 -33.18 -12.06
C GLU A 497 0.47 -34.32 -12.40
N SER A 498 0.15 -35.08 -13.46
CA SER A 498 1.12 -35.96 -14.10
C SER A 498 0.87 -36.01 -15.60
N VAL A 499 1.77 -35.39 -16.34
CA VAL A 499 2.11 -35.65 -17.74
C VAL A 499 2.33 -37.15 -17.95
N PRO A 500 1.82 -37.77 -19.03
CA PRO A 500 2.33 -39.05 -19.48
C PRO A 500 3.37 -38.85 -20.60
N ALA A 501 4.52 -39.49 -20.42
CA ALA A 501 5.51 -39.73 -21.47
C ALA A 501 5.54 -41.22 -21.85
N LYS A 502 5.98 -41.46 -23.09
CA LYS A 502 6.39 -42.72 -23.77
C LYS A 502 5.29 -43.42 -24.59
N GLY A 503 5.52 -43.80 -25.86
CA GLY A 503 6.73 -43.74 -26.69
C GLY A 503 6.57 -44.63 -27.93
N ASP A 504 7.44 -44.38 -28.93
CA ASP A 504 7.83 -45.19 -30.11
C ASP A 504 6.74 -45.64 -31.11
N SER A 505 6.87 -45.57 -32.44
CA SER A 505 8.03 -45.45 -33.34
C SER A 505 7.60 -45.00 -34.75
N ASP A 506 8.59 -44.56 -35.51
CA ASP A 506 8.77 -44.72 -36.97
C ASP A 506 8.37 -43.65 -38.00
N MET A 507 9.44 -43.29 -38.73
CA MET A 507 9.58 -43.06 -40.16
C MET A 507 9.40 -41.65 -40.77
N GLU A 508 10.57 -41.09 -41.12
CA GLU A 508 10.92 -40.52 -42.43
C GLU A 508 9.89 -39.66 -43.17
N ARG A 509 10.10 -38.33 -43.18
CA ARG A 509 10.54 -37.52 -44.35
C ARG A 509 10.43 -36.02 -44.09
#